data_AF-A0A3D2YVI1-F1
#
_entry.id   AF-A0A3D2YVI1-F1
#
_cell.length_a   1.000
_cell.length_b   1.000
_cell.length_c   1.000
_cell.angle_alpha   90.00
_cell.angle_beta   90.00
_cell.angle_gamma   90.00
#
_symmetry.space_group_name_H-M   'P 1'
#
loop_
_entity.id
_entity.type
_entity.pdbx_description
1 polymer ?
#
loop_
_entity_poly.entity_id
_entity_poly.type
_entity_poly.pdbx_seq_one_letter_code
_entity_poly.pdbx_strand_id
1 'polypeptide(L)'
;MTVAGQRTTLQEFVNSSWQGKSQHQGLGPVIMAIADGSARVQAQVQQASLADALGTTGETNVQGEIVQRLDTASSDIFVETLSNSGHVAAIGCEEIENPVIVEG
;
A
#
# COMPACT_ATOMS: atom_id res chain seq x y z
N MET A 1 -34.86 19.75 6.61
CA MET A 1 -33.98 18.95 5.74
C MET A 1 -32.56 19.15 6.21
N THR A 2 -32.01 18.18 6.92
CA THR A 2 -30.64 18.18 7.42
C THR A 2 -29.70 18.01 6.23
N VAL A 3 -28.80 18.97 6.03
CA VAL A 3 -27.72 18.89 5.04
C VAL A 3 -26.89 17.66 5.38
N ALA A 4 -26.86 16.67 4.49
CA ALA A 4 -25.95 15.54 4.60
C ALA A 4 -24.53 16.10 4.71
N GLY A 5 -23.87 15.85 5.84
CA GLY A 5 -22.50 16.32 6.09
C GLY A 5 -21.61 15.98 4.90
N GLN A 6 -20.87 16.98 4.42
CA GLN A 6 -20.05 16.92 3.21
C GLN A 6 -19.04 15.76 3.32
N ARG A 7 -19.35 14.61 2.72
CA ARG A 7 -18.44 13.47 2.67
C ARG A 7 -17.37 13.79 1.66
N THR A 8 -16.14 13.96 2.13
CA THR A 8 -14.97 14.21 1.29
C THR A 8 -14.18 12.92 1.20
N THR A 9 -13.86 12.47 -0.01
CA THR A 9 -12.98 11.32 -0.26
C THR A 9 -11.52 11.69 0.02
N LEU A 10 -10.66 10.69 0.22
CA LEU A 10 -9.22 10.94 0.36
C LEU A 10 -8.66 11.67 -0.86
N GLN A 11 -9.09 11.28 -2.06
CA GLN A 11 -8.67 11.92 -3.32
C GLN A 11 -9.08 13.40 -3.37
N GLU A 12 -10.32 13.73 -2.99
CA GLU A 12 -10.79 15.12 -2.92
C GLU A 12 -10.02 15.93 -1.87
N PHE A 13 -9.74 15.34 -0.72
CA PHE A 13 -8.95 15.99 0.33
C PHE A 13 -7.51 16.27 -0.13
N VAL A 14 -6.85 15.29 -0.75
CA VAL A 14 -5.50 15.41 -1.34
C VAL A 14 -5.47 16.51 -2.40
N ASN A 15 -6.45 16.50 -3.31
CA ASN A 15 -6.53 17.46 -4.42
C ASN A 15 -6.84 18.89 -3.96
N SER A 16 -7.46 19.08 -2.80
CA SER A 16 -7.80 20.40 -2.25
C SER A 16 -6.76 20.93 -1.27
N SER A 17 -6.13 20.07 -0.46
CA SER A 17 -5.22 20.47 0.62
C SER A 17 -3.85 20.97 0.15
N TRP A 18 -3.43 20.59 -1.06
CA TRP A 18 -2.11 20.93 -1.62
C TRP A 18 -2.15 21.90 -2.81
N GLN A 19 -3.31 22.46 -3.15
CA GLN A 19 -3.39 23.50 -4.17
C GLN A 19 -2.53 24.70 -3.77
N GLY A 20 -1.63 25.11 -4.68
CA GLY A 20 -0.78 26.29 -4.48
C GLY A 20 0.40 26.12 -3.51
N LYS A 21 0.63 24.92 -2.96
CA LYS A 21 1.77 24.64 -2.06
C LYS A 21 2.83 23.80 -2.79
N SER A 22 3.82 24.48 -3.38
CA SER A 22 4.93 23.82 -4.10
C SER A 22 5.74 22.85 -3.21
N GLN A 23 5.74 23.05 -1.89
CA GLN A 23 6.44 22.19 -0.93
C GLN A 23 5.93 20.73 -0.90
N HIS A 24 4.73 20.46 -1.40
CA HIS A 24 4.12 19.11 -1.37
C HIS A 24 3.88 18.53 -2.77
N GLN A 25 4.54 19.08 -3.79
CA GLN A 25 4.43 18.56 -5.15
C GLN A 25 4.86 17.09 -5.18
N GLY A 26 3.99 16.22 -5.72
CA GLY A 26 4.24 14.78 -5.81
C GLY A 26 3.79 13.94 -4.61
N LEU A 27 3.45 14.55 -3.46
CA LEU A 27 2.99 13.81 -2.28
C LEU A 27 1.62 13.14 -2.49
N GLY A 28 0.74 13.76 -3.30
CA GLY A 28 -0.58 13.22 -3.60
C GLY A 28 -0.55 11.86 -4.28
N PRO A 29 0.18 11.70 -5.40
CA PRO A 29 0.39 10.40 -6.02
C PRO A 29 0.89 9.31 -5.06
N VAL A 30 1.85 9.63 -4.18
CA VAL A 30 2.36 8.67 -3.18
C VAL A 30 1.27 8.24 -2.19
N ILE A 31 0.50 9.19 -1.65
CA ILE A 31 -0.59 8.88 -0.72
C ILE A 31 -1.70 8.07 -1.40
N MET A 32 -2.01 8.37 -2.66
CA MET A 32 -2.97 7.59 -3.43
C MET A 32 -2.46 6.18 -3.72
N ALA A 33 -1.15 5.98 -3.97
CA ALA A 33 -0.55 4.66 -4.11
C ALA A 33 -0.61 3.84 -2.81
N ILE A 34 -0.40 4.48 -1.65
CA ILE A 34 -0.58 3.83 -0.34
C ILE A 34 -2.04 3.42 -0.15
N ALA A 35 -2.99 4.30 -0.46
CA ALA A 35 -4.42 4.02 -0.33
C ALA A 35 -4.86 2.84 -1.22
N ASP A 36 -4.39 2.78 -2.48
CA ASP A 36 -4.63 1.66 -3.38
C ASP A 36 -4.02 0.37 -2.83
N GLY A 37 -2.75 0.40 -2.40
CA GLY A 37 -2.08 -0.75 -1.81
C GLY A 37 -2.82 -1.29 -0.57
N SER A 38 -3.24 -0.40 0.35
CA SER A 38 -4.04 -0.79 1.52
C SER A 38 -5.37 -1.43 1.15
N ALA A 39 -6.07 -0.92 0.12
CA ALA A 39 -7.33 -1.51 -0.34
C ALA A 39 -7.12 -2.91 -0.93
N ARG A 40 -6.04 -3.13 -1.69
CA ARG A 40 -5.67 -4.44 -2.24
C ARG A 40 -5.29 -5.44 -1.15
N VAL A 41 -4.50 -5.03 -0.16
CA VAL A 41 -4.16 -5.87 1.01
C VAL A 41 -5.43 -6.27 1.76
N GLN A 42 -6.34 -5.32 2.01
CA GLN A 42 -7.61 -5.61 2.67
C GLN A 42 -8.45 -6.64 1.89
N ALA A 43 -8.47 -6.55 0.55
CA ALA A 43 -9.17 -7.54 -0.28
C ALA A 43 -8.54 -8.93 -0.15
N GLN A 44 -7.21 -9.03 -0.11
CA GLN A 44 -6.51 -10.30 0.12
C GLN A 44 -6.79 -10.88 1.51
N VAL A 45 -6.78 -10.06 2.56
CA VAL A 45 -7.15 -10.49 3.93
C VAL A 45 -8.56 -11.07 3.96
N GLN A 46 -9.52 -10.40 3.33
CA GLN A 46 -10.91 -10.87 3.28
C GLN A 46 -11.03 -12.19 2.51
N GLN A 47 -10.35 -12.32 1.37
CA GLN A 47 -10.36 -13.55 0.58
C GLN A 47 -9.72 -14.72 1.31
N ALA A 48 -8.56 -14.50 1.93
CA ALA A 48 -7.88 -15.52 2.72
C ALA A 48 -8.70 -15.94 3.95
N SER A 49 -9.46 -15.01 4.55
CA SER A 49 -10.39 -15.31 5.65
C SER A 49 -11.51 -16.25 5.20
N LEU A 50 -12.05 -16.04 4.00
CA LEU A 50 -13.11 -16.88 3.43
C LEU A 50 -12.61 -18.27 3.01
N ALA A 51 -11.33 -18.38 2.65
CA ALA A 51 -10.70 -19.61 2.20
C ALA A 51 -10.05 -20.43 3.33
N ASP A 52 -10.21 -20.03 4.60
CA ASP A 52 -9.48 -20.59 5.77
C ASP A 52 -7.95 -20.64 5.54
N ALA A 53 -7.46 -19.74 4.69
CA ALA A 53 -6.11 -19.74 4.14
C ALA A 53 -5.23 -18.63 4.73
N LEU A 54 -5.71 -17.94 5.76
CA LEU A 54 -4.94 -17.00 6.58
C LEU A 54 -3.87 -17.70 7.45
N GLY A 55 -3.85 -19.04 7.44
CA GLY A 55 -2.81 -19.82 8.08
C GLY A 55 -1.45 -19.68 7.40
N THR A 56 -0.44 -20.02 8.18
CA THR A 56 0.93 -20.30 7.76
C THR A 56 0.94 -21.25 6.55
N THR A 57 1.83 -21.10 5.57
CA THR A 57 1.97 -22.11 4.50
C THR A 57 2.37 -23.50 5.04
N GLY A 58 2.80 -23.57 6.30
CA GLY A 58 3.53 -24.71 6.85
C GLY A 58 4.99 -24.73 6.40
N GLU A 59 5.40 -23.76 5.57
CA GLU A 59 6.76 -23.59 5.11
C GLU A 59 7.50 -22.61 6.03
N THR A 60 8.77 -22.91 6.23
CA THR A 60 9.68 -22.10 7.03
C THR A 60 10.63 -21.39 6.10
N ASN A 61 10.79 -20.07 6.25
CA ASN A 61 11.75 -19.31 5.45
C ASN A 61 13.20 -19.74 5.77
N VAL A 62 14.17 -19.25 4.99
CA VAL A 62 15.60 -19.57 5.18
C VAL A 62 16.14 -19.11 6.54
N GLN A 63 15.39 -18.30 7.30
CA GLN A 63 15.71 -17.84 8.65
C GLN A 63 15.03 -18.66 9.77
N GLY A 64 14.24 -19.69 9.46
CA GLY A 64 13.61 -20.51 10.48
C GLY A 64 12.25 -19.98 10.98
N GLU A 65 11.71 -18.95 10.34
CA GLU A 65 10.40 -18.37 10.68
C GLU A 65 9.30 -18.91 9.79
N ILE A 66 8.10 -18.93 10.34
CA ILE A 66 6.91 -19.35 9.62
C ILE A 66 6.60 -18.32 8.53
N VAL A 67 6.49 -18.76 7.28
CA VAL A 67 6.14 -17.86 6.17
C VAL A 67 4.72 -17.33 6.35
N GLN A 68 4.64 -16.01 6.58
CA GLN A 68 3.41 -15.25 6.62
C GLN A 68 3.09 -14.79 5.19
N ARG A 69 2.21 -15.52 4.49
CA ARG A 69 1.86 -15.24 3.08
C ARG A 69 1.38 -13.80 2.87
N LEU A 70 0.71 -13.24 3.88
CA LEU A 70 0.18 -11.89 3.83
C LEU A 70 1.29 -10.85 3.85
N ASP A 71 2.39 -11.11 4.53
CA ASP A 71 3.52 -10.19 4.64
C ASP A 71 4.25 -10.10 3.29
N THR A 72 4.53 -11.24 2.65
CA THR A 72 5.06 -11.26 1.27
C THR A 72 4.09 -10.59 0.28
N ALA A 73 2.81 -10.96 0.33
CA ALA A 73 1.83 -10.42 -0.63
C ALA A 73 1.61 -8.91 -0.45
N SER A 74 1.61 -8.41 0.79
CA SER A 74 1.50 -6.97 1.05
C SER A 74 2.75 -6.21 0.62
N SER A 75 3.94 -6.78 0.80
CA SER A 75 5.20 -6.23 0.31
C SER A 75 5.19 -6.09 -1.21
N ASP A 76 4.78 -7.13 -1.94
CA ASP A 76 4.67 -7.12 -3.40
C ASP A 76 3.66 -6.06 -3.88
N ILE A 77 2.50 -5.96 -3.23
CA ILE A 77 1.49 -4.94 -3.53
C ILE A 77 2.06 -3.54 -3.38
N PHE A 78 2.73 -3.24 -2.27
CA PHE A 78 3.25 -1.89 -2.06
C PHE A 78 4.44 -1.58 -2.96
N VAL A 79 5.28 -2.55 -3.28
CA VAL A 79 6.33 -2.37 -4.30
C VAL A 79 5.69 -1.98 -5.64
N GLU A 80 4.64 -2.67 -6.07
CA GLU A 80 3.93 -2.37 -7.31
C GLU A 80 3.29 -0.96 -7.29
N THR A 81 2.48 -0.66 -6.27
CA THR A 81 1.71 0.59 -6.26
C THR A 81 2.60 1.82 -6.09
N LEU A 82 3.64 1.74 -5.24
CA LEU A 82 4.57 2.85 -5.03
C LEU A 82 5.49 3.05 -6.25
N SER A 83 5.95 1.98 -6.90
CA SER A 83 6.74 2.10 -8.14
C SER A 83 5.94 2.81 -9.23
N ASN A 84 4.66 2.44 -9.37
CA ASN A 84 3.76 3.03 -10.36
C ASN A 84 3.30 4.46 -10.01
N SER A 85 3.63 4.99 -8.82
CA SER A 85 3.27 6.35 -8.43
C SER A 85 4.03 7.42 -9.22
N GLY A 86 5.20 7.08 -9.78
CA GLY A 86 6.11 8.03 -10.46
C GLY A 86 6.77 9.06 -9.54
N HIS A 87 6.63 8.91 -8.22
CA HIS A 87 7.08 9.90 -7.23
C HIS A 87 7.88 9.27 -6.08
N VAL A 88 8.32 8.02 -6.25
CA VAL A 88 9.14 7.27 -5.30
C VAL A 88 10.40 6.81 -6.02
N ALA A 89 11.57 6.99 -5.39
CA ALA A 89 12.87 6.59 -5.95
C ALA A 89 13.39 5.25 -5.40
N ALA A 90 12.96 4.88 -4.19
CA ALA A 90 13.36 3.63 -3.55
C ALA A 90 12.28 3.16 -2.56
N ILE A 91 12.12 1.85 -2.42
CA ILE A 91 11.14 1.19 -1.55
C ILE A 91 11.87 0.15 -0.69
N GLY A 92 11.51 0.06 0.59
CA GLY A 92 12.00 -0.97 1.50
C GLY A 92 11.00 -1.26 2.60
N CYS A 93 11.00 -2.50 3.09
CA CYS A 93 10.21 -2.99 4.22
C CYS A 93 10.98 -4.12 4.92
N GLU A 94 10.42 -4.68 6.00
CA GLU A 94 11.02 -5.76 6.80
C GLU A 94 11.32 -7.01 5.94
N GLU A 95 10.50 -7.25 4.93
CA GLU A 95 10.52 -8.40 4.03
C GLU A 95 11.50 -8.22 2.86
N ILE A 96 12.07 -7.03 2.68
CA ILE A 96 12.95 -6.69 1.55
C ILE A 96 14.37 -6.44 2.06
N GLU A 97 15.28 -7.39 1.80
CA GLU A 97 16.68 -7.32 2.23
C GLU A 97 17.44 -6.14 1.58
N ASN A 98 17.21 -5.90 0.29
CA ASN A 98 17.85 -4.83 -0.47
C ASN A 98 16.78 -3.89 -1.06
N PRO A 99 16.89 -2.56 -0.89
CA PRO A 99 15.88 -1.63 -1.38
C PRO A 99 15.59 -1.81 -2.87
N VAL A 100 14.31 -1.80 -3.23
CA VAL A 100 13.88 -1.75 -4.63
C VAL A 100 14.12 -0.34 -5.14
N ILE A 101 15.02 -0.19 -6.10
CA ILE A 101 15.28 1.09 -6.78
C ILE A 101 14.29 1.24 -7.93
N VAL A 102 13.53 2.34 -7.92
CA VAL A 102 12.51 2.63 -8.93
C VAL A 102 13.13 3.51 -10.00
N GLU A 103 13.16 3.02 -11.24
CA GLU A 103 13.59 3.82 -12.38
C GLU A 103 12.47 4.79 -12.80
N GLY A 104 12.82 6.05 -13.04
CA GLY A 104 11.89 7.15 -13.34
C GLY A 104 11.66 7.39 -14.82
#